data_AF-C3R1A3-F1
#
_entry.id   AF-C3R1A3-F1
#
_cell.length_a   1.000
_cell.length_b   1.000
_cell.length_c   1.000
_cell.angle_alpha   90.00
_cell.angle_beta   90.00
_cell.angle_gamma   90.00
#
_symmetry.space_group_name_H-M   'P 1'
#
loop_
_entity.id
_entity.type
_entity.pdbx_description
1 polymer ?
#
loop_
_entity_poly.entity_id
_entity_poly.type
_entity_poly.pdbx_seq_one_letter_code
_entity_poly.pdbx_strand_id
1 'polypeptide(L)'
;MDKRDQMENSFFDPERPGSIFIAIDRYHHYTPLPGNSLRFVEGNQREVTDAAFYKFLSDNVNEVKSCTYVPDVEMVRYDLNWMRDVPLPDTHMPLDKYIRQELLPYLQRNFQSPSRQISLSDAVYCSRYKGDTDCSILKKYFVQEADYMSFRRSQDERQKIYRERRISGHR
;
A
#
# COMPACT_ATOMS: atom_id res chain seq x y z
N MET A 1 18.64 25.04 -28.28
CA MET A 1 18.69 23.82 -27.46
C MET A 1 18.13 24.20 -26.11
N ASP A 2 16.88 23.79 -25.88
CA ASP A 2 16.03 24.22 -24.77
C ASP A 2 16.54 23.57 -23.47
N LYS A 3 16.78 24.37 -22.44
CA LYS A 3 17.23 23.91 -21.11
C LYS A 3 16.05 23.35 -20.29
N ARG A 4 15.18 22.56 -20.92
CA ARG A 4 13.99 21.94 -20.31
C ARG A 4 14.10 20.42 -20.16
N ASP A 5 15.16 19.81 -20.69
CA ASP A 5 15.37 18.36 -20.70
C ASP A 5 16.26 17.86 -19.53
N GLN A 6 16.34 18.59 -18.42
CA GLN A 6 17.11 18.20 -17.22
C GLN A 6 16.33 18.43 -15.92
N MET A 7 15.05 18.09 -15.89
CA MET A 7 14.58 17.36 -14.70
C MET A 7 14.85 15.89 -15.01
N GLU A 8 16.04 15.41 -14.64
CA GLU A 8 16.24 13.98 -14.45
C GLU A 8 15.03 13.45 -13.70
N ASN A 9 14.37 12.43 -14.23
CA ASN A 9 13.35 11.69 -13.52
C ASN A 9 13.99 11.07 -12.26
N SER A 10 14.07 11.84 -11.18
CA SER A 10 14.78 11.48 -9.95
C SER A 10 14.13 10.32 -9.19
N PHE A 11 12.97 9.84 -9.65
CA PHE A 11 12.24 8.76 -9.00
C PHE A 11 12.70 7.37 -9.46
N PHE A 12 13.07 7.22 -10.74
CA PHE A 12 13.57 5.96 -11.31
C PHE A 12 14.12 6.16 -12.73
N ASP A 13 15.05 5.29 -13.15
CA ASP A 13 15.49 5.14 -14.54
C ASP A 13 14.33 4.55 -15.41
N PRO A 14 13.79 5.30 -16.39
CA PRO A 14 12.65 4.85 -17.20
C PRO A 14 12.95 3.63 -18.07
N GLU A 15 14.22 3.40 -18.43
CA GLU A 15 14.64 2.30 -19.29
C GLU A 15 14.96 1.03 -18.49
N ARG A 16 14.89 1.09 -17.16
CA ARG A 16 15.12 -0.07 -16.30
C ARG A 16 13.81 -0.67 -15.80
N PRO A 17 13.79 -1.99 -15.55
CA PRO A 17 12.69 -2.61 -14.83
C PRO A 17 12.60 -2.05 -13.40
N GLY A 18 11.43 -2.16 -12.80
CA GLY A 18 11.19 -1.69 -11.46
C GLY A 18 9.90 -2.24 -10.86
N SER A 19 9.67 -1.94 -9.59
CA SER A 19 8.45 -2.26 -8.88
C SER A 19 7.80 -1.02 -8.28
N ILE A 20 6.48 -0.99 -8.26
CA ILE A 20 5.67 0.06 -7.65
C ILE A 20 4.87 -0.54 -6.51
N PHE A 21 5.05 -0.01 -5.30
CA PHE A 21 4.31 -0.41 -4.11
C PHE A 21 3.32 0.68 -3.72
N ILE A 22 2.05 0.32 -3.51
CA ILE A 22 0.98 1.28 -3.18
C ILE A 22 0.16 0.77 -2.01
N ALA A 23 -0.15 1.65 -1.06
CA ALA A 23 -1.17 1.41 -0.04
C ALA A 23 -2.49 2.06 -0.47
N ILE A 24 -3.50 1.24 -0.76
CA ILE A 24 -4.79 1.66 -1.31
C ILE A 24 -5.86 1.50 -0.23
N ASP A 25 -6.35 2.60 0.32
CA ASP A 25 -7.61 2.60 1.07
C ASP A 25 -8.78 2.71 0.09
N ARG A 26 -9.63 1.68 0.04
CA ARG A 26 -10.81 1.62 -0.85
C ARG A 26 -11.86 2.67 -0.52
N TYR A 27 -11.94 3.09 0.74
CA TYR A 27 -12.97 4.02 1.22
C TYR A 27 -12.44 5.43 1.46
N HIS A 28 -11.13 5.63 1.33
CA HIS A 28 -10.50 6.96 1.38
C HIS A 28 -10.70 7.68 2.71
N HIS A 29 -10.78 6.91 3.80
CA HIS A 29 -10.89 7.40 5.16
C HIS A 29 -9.54 7.47 5.87
N TYR A 30 -8.51 6.87 5.27
CA TYR A 30 -7.15 6.81 5.75
C TYR A 30 -6.18 7.23 4.64
N THR A 31 -5.29 8.16 4.97
CA THR A 31 -4.18 8.56 4.13
C THR A 31 -2.90 8.20 4.86
N PRO A 32 -2.15 7.18 4.40
CA PRO A 32 -0.87 6.84 4.99
C PRO A 32 0.14 7.99 4.85
N LEU A 33 1.20 7.97 5.65
CA LEU A 33 2.36 8.84 5.42
C LEU A 33 2.89 8.69 3.99
N PRO A 34 3.51 9.72 3.38
CA PRO A 34 3.93 9.67 1.98
C PRO A 34 4.80 8.44 1.64
N GLY A 35 5.79 8.14 2.48
CA GLY A 35 6.66 6.97 2.31
C GLY A 35 5.98 5.62 2.55
N ASN A 36 4.77 5.60 3.12
CA ASN A 36 3.96 4.40 3.34
C ASN A 36 2.78 4.32 2.35
N SER A 37 2.51 5.39 1.61
CA SER A 37 1.51 5.46 0.54
C SER A 37 2.02 4.91 -0.78
N LEU A 38 3.25 5.30 -1.18
CA LEU A 38 3.84 4.94 -2.47
C LEU A 38 5.36 4.74 -2.33
N ARG A 39 5.90 3.70 -2.98
CA ARG A 39 7.34 3.54 -3.21
C ARG A 39 7.61 3.05 -4.62
N PHE A 40 8.61 3.66 -5.24
CA PHE A 40 9.27 3.16 -6.45
C PHE A 40 10.53 2.42 -6.04
N VAL A 41 10.74 1.23 -6.61
CA VAL A 41 11.94 0.43 -6.39
C VAL A 41 12.53 0.10 -7.75
N GLU A 42 13.76 0.53 -7.99
CA GLU A 42 14.46 0.21 -9.23
C GLU A 42 14.97 -1.24 -9.24
N GLY A 43 14.96 -1.83 -10.43
CA GLY A 43 15.38 -3.20 -10.67
C GLY A 43 14.25 -4.21 -10.43
N ASN A 44 14.50 -5.44 -10.89
CA ASN A 44 13.61 -6.59 -10.73
C ASN A 44 14.29 -7.76 -10.01
N GLN A 45 15.39 -7.48 -9.30
CA GLN A 45 16.02 -8.49 -8.46
C GLN A 45 15.06 -8.89 -7.36
N ARG A 46 14.58 -10.13 -7.43
CA ARG A 46 13.51 -10.63 -6.57
C ARG A 46 13.82 -10.49 -5.08
N GLU A 47 15.03 -10.83 -4.67
CA GLU A 47 15.46 -10.73 -3.26
C GLU A 47 15.39 -9.29 -2.74
N VAL A 48 15.89 -8.33 -3.51
CA VAL A 48 15.89 -6.90 -3.15
C VAL A 48 14.46 -6.35 -3.13
N THR A 49 13.67 -6.66 -4.15
CA THR A 49 12.29 -6.19 -4.25
C THR A 49 11.36 -6.82 -3.22
N ASP A 50 11.56 -8.10 -2.87
CA ASP A 50 10.82 -8.78 -1.81
C ASP A 50 11.20 -8.20 -0.43
N ALA A 51 12.49 -7.96 -0.16
CA ALA A 51 12.93 -7.31 1.07
C ALA A 51 12.39 -5.86 1.18
N ALA A 52 12.38 -5.11 0.09
CA ALA A 52 11.82 -3.76 0.04
C ALA A 52 10.30 -3.76 0.28
N PHE A 53 9.59 -4.74 -0.29
CA PHE A 53 8.15 -4.90 -0.07
C PHE A 53 7.86 -5.30 1.38
N TYR A 54 8.64 -6.22 1.95
CA TYR A 54 8.54 -6.58 3.36
C TYR A 54 8.72 -5.36 4.28
N LYS A 55 9.72 -4.52 4.00
CA LYS A 55 9.92 -3.27 4.72
C LYS A 55 8.72 -2.34 4.58
N PHE A 56 8.15 -2.21 3.38
CA PHE A 56 6.94 -1.41 3.14
C PHE A 56 5.73 -1.91 3.95
N LEU A 57 5.54 -3.23 4.08
CA LEU A 57 4.52 -3.81 4.96
C LEU A 57 4.77 -3.45 6.42
N SER A 58 6.00 -3.67 6.90
CA SER A 58 6.39 -3.39 8.29
C SER A 58 6.20 -1.92 8.67
N ASP A 59 6.57 -1.00 7.78
CA ASP A 59 6.42 0.43 8.02
C ASP A 59 4.93 0.82 8.15
N ASN A 60 4.07 0.28 7.28
CA ASN A 60 2.62 0.49 7.36
C ASN A 60 2.00 -0.14 8.62
N VAL A 61 2.42 -1.35 9.00
CA VAL A 61 1.99 -2.01 10.25
C VAL A 61 2.37 -1.18 11.46
N ASN A 62 3.57 -0.60 11.48
CA ASN A 62 4.03 0.24 12.58
C ASN A 62 3.25 1.55 12.67
N GLU A 63 2.92 2.19 11.54
CA GLU A 63 2.14 3.43 11.50
C GLU A 63 0.76 3.26 12.15
N VAL A 64 0.06 2.18 11.82
CA VAL A 64 -1.31 1.94 12.30
C VAL A 64 -1.40 1.39 13.72
N LYS A 65 -0.28 1.17 14.42
CA LYS A 65 -0.29 0.85 15.86
C LYS A 65 -0.95 1.93 16.70
N SER A 66 -0.91 3.18 16.21
CA SER A 66 -1.53 4.34 16.85
C SER A 66 -3.03 4.48 16.52
N CYS A 67 -3.55 3.73 15.55
CA CYS A 67 -4.94 3.81 15.13
C CYS A 67 -5.86 3.06 16.10
N THR A 68 -7.09 3.57 16.28
CA THR A 68 -8.12 2.91 17.10
C THR A 68 -8.53 1.54 16.55
N TYR A 69 -8.51 1.40 15.22
CA TYR A 69 -8.72 0.16 14.47
C TYR A 69 -7.81 0.17 13.23
N VAL A 70 -7.52 -1.01 12.67
CA VAL A 70 -6.73 -1.12 11.45
C VAL A 70 -7.55 -0.64 10.24
N PRO A 71 -7.07 0.34 9.45
CA PRO A 71 -7.80 0.82 8.29
C PRO A 71 -7.86 -0.25 7.18
N ASP A 72 -8.89 -0.19 6.34
CA ASP A 72 -9.11 -1.14 5.25
C ASP A 72 -8.25 -0.80 4.04
N VAL A 73 -6.94 -1.04 4.19
CA VAL A 73 -5.90 -0.72 3.22
C VAL A 73 -5.38 -2.00 2.59
N GLU A 74 -5.30 -2.00 1.27
CA GLU A 74 -4.61 -3.04 0.49
C GLU A 74 -3.22 -2.54 0.10
N MET A 75 -2.18 -3.25 0.51
CA MET A 75 -0.81 -3.01 0.08
C MET A 75 -0.53 -3.88 -1.13
N VAL A 76 -0.30 -3.23 -2.27
CA VAL A 76 -0.12 -3.89 -3.57
C VAL A 76 1.25 -3.61 -4.14
N ARG A 77 1.77 -4.57 -4.91
CA ARG A 77 3.00 -4.47 -5.68
C ARG A 77 2.70 -4.77 -7.15
N TYR A 78 3.19 -3.91 -8.02
CA TYR A 78 3.25 -4.15 -9.47
C TYR A 78 4.71 -4.26 -9.88
N ASP A 79 5.04 -5.26 -10.70
CA ASP A 79 6.36 -5.39 -11.31
C ASP A 79 6.28 -4.98 -12.78
N LEU A 80 7.23 -4.17 -13.21
CA LEU A 80 7.29 -3.58 -14.53
C LEU A 80 8.62 -3.95 -15.20
N ASN A 81 8.54 -4.29 -16.49
CA ASN A 81 9.73 -4.60 -17.29
C ASN A 81 10.53 -3.34 -17.66
N TRP A 82 9.87 -2.18 -17.65
CA TRP A 82 10.44 -0.84 -17.77
C TRP A 82 9.48 0.17 -17.15
N MET A 83 9.97 1.36 -16.82
CA MET A 83 9.20 2.36 -16.08
C MET A 83 8.79 3.59 -16.91
N ARG A 84 9.19 3.67 -18.19
CA ARG A 84 8.98 4.84 -19.07
C ARG A 84 7.53 5.31 -19.21
N ASP A 85 6.57 4.37 -19.15
CA ASP A 85 5.16 4.64 -19.39
C ASP A 85 4.42 4.99 -18.07
N VAL A 86 5.10 4.90 -16.93
CA VAL A 86 4.54 5.24 -15.62
C VAL A 86 4.36 6.76 -15.52
N PRO A 87 3.16 7.25 -15.19
CA PRO A 87 2.93 8.69 -15.03
C PRO A 87 3.83 9.22 -13.92
N LEU A 88 4.45 10.38 -14.10
CA LEU A 88 5.36 10.95 -13.10
C LEU A 88 4.58 11.84 -12.13
N PRO A 89 4.96 11.86 -10.83
CA PRO A 89 4.34 12.79 -9.89
C PRO A 89 4.61 14.24 -10.29
N ASP A 90 3.57 15.04 -10.50
CA ASP A 90 3.70 16.50 -10.63
C ASP A 90 4.11 17.10 -9.28
N THR A 91 5.13 17.96 -9.29
CA THR A 91 5.65 18.65 -8.09
C THR A 91 4.59 19.54 -7.43
N HIS A 92 3.59 19.99 -8.19
CA HIS A 92 2.49 20.81 -7.68
C HIS A 92 1.26 20.00 -7.23
N MET A 93 1.30 18.67 -7.37
CA MET A 93 0.18 17.78 -7.06
C MET A 93 0.42 17.03 -5.74
N PRO A 94 -0.55 17.03 -4.80
CA PRO A 94 -0.48 16.17 -3.63
C PRO A 94 -0.35 14.69 -4.03
N LEU A 95 0.50 13.95 -3.31
CA LEU A 95 0.79 12.55 -3.62
C LEU A 95 -0.46 11.66 -3.65
N ASP A 96 -1.39 11.87 -2.72
CA ASP A 96 -2.65 11.13 -2.70
C ASP A 96 -3.46 11.36 -3.98
N LYS A 97 -3.49 12.61 -4.47
CA LYS A 97 -4.20 12.98 -5.69
C LYS A 97 -3.53 12.33 -6.91
N TYR A 98 -2.21 12.36 -6.99
CA TYR A 98 -1.44 11.69 -8.05
C TYR A 98 -1.71 10.18 -8.08
N ILE A 99 -1.65 9.51 -6.92
CA ILE A 99 -1.94 8.07 -6.80
C ILE A 99 -3.34 7.78 -7.35
N ARG A 100 -4.34 8.58 -6.97
CA ARG A 100 -5.75 8.35 -7.30
C ARG A 100 -6.11 8.67 -8.74
N GLN A 101 -5.59 9.77 -9.27
CA GLN A 101 -6.04 10.33 -10.54
C GLN A 101 -5.17 9.91 -11.73
N GLU A 102 -3.93 9.50 -11.49
CA GLU A 102 -2.98 9.18 -12.55
C GLU A 102 -2.45 7.76 -12.42
N LEU A 103 -1.79 7.45 -11.30
CA LEU A 103 -1.06 6.18 -11.16
C LEU A 103 -2.00 4.96 -11.08
N LEU A 104 -3.04 4.99 -10.25
CA LEU A 104 -3.98 3.87 -10.13
C LEU A 104 -4.72 3.60 -11.45
N PRO A 105 -5.29 4.61 -12.16
CA PRO A 105 -5.87 4.40 -13.48
C PRO A 105 -4.89 3.81 -14.49
N TYR A 106 -3.63 4.26 -14.50
CA TYR A 106 -2.58 3.67 -15.34
C TYR A 106 -2.37 2.19 -15.01
N LEU A 107 -2.22 1.83 -13.74
CA LEU A 107 -1.97 0.45 -13.32
C LEU A 107 -3.16 -0.47 -13.65
N GLN A 108 -4.38 -0.01 -13.39
CA GLN A 108 -5.60 -0.78 -13.68
C GLN A 108 -5.82 -1.01 -15.18
N ARG A 109 -5.36 -0.09 -16.03
CA ARG A 109 -5.46 -0.21 -17.49
C ARG A 109 -4.41 -1.15 -18.08
N ASN A 110 -3.21 -1.16 -17.51
CA ASN A 110 -2.06 -1.87 -18.09
C ASN A 110 -1.79 -3.24 -17.47
N PHE A 111 -2.35 -3.52 -16.28
CA PHE A 111 -2.13 -4.77 -15.55
C PHE A 111 -3.46 -5.42 -15.18
N GLN A 112 -3.58 -6.73 -15.39
CA GLN A 112 -4.78 -7.50 -15.00
C GLN A 112 -4.92 -7.60 -13.47
N SER A 113 -3.79 -7.74 -12.76
CA SER A 113 -3.73 -7.85 -11.31
C SER A 113 -2.35 -7.45 -10.81
N PRO A 114 -2.21 -6.99 -9.55
CA PRO A 114 -0.91 -6.78 -8.93
C PRO A 114 -0.15 -8.10 -8.79
N SER A 115 1.19 -8.04 -8.85
CA SER A 115 2.08 -9.17 -8.58
C SER A 115 1.93 -9.69 -7.15
N ARG A 116 1.71 -8.77 -6.19
CA ARG A 116 1.43 -9.11 -4.79
C ARG A 116 0.35 -8.20 -4.22
N GLN A 117 -0.49 -8.75 -3.35
CA GLN A 117 -1.57 -8.03 -2.69
C GLN A 117 -1.82 -8.58 -1.29
N ILE A 118 -1.66 -7.73 -0.27
CA ILE A 118 -1.81 -8.09 1.15
C ILE A 118 -2.67 -7.00 1.82
N SER A 119 -3.68 -7.40 2.58
CA SER A 119 -4.45 -6.44 3.38
C SER A 119 -3.65 -6.03 4.60
N LEU A 120 -3.78 -4.76 5.02
CA LEU A 120 -3.06 -4.27 6.21
C LEU A 120 -3.49 -4.99 7.48
N SER A 121 -4.74 -5.43 7.55
CA SER A 121 -5.21 -6.27 8.65
C SER A 121 -4.49 -7.61 8.73
N ASP A 122 -4.24 -8.27 7.59
CA ASP A 122 -3.48 -9.52 7.54
C ASP A 122 -2.04 -9.29 8.02
N ALA A 123 -1.39 -8.23 7.52
CA ALA A 123 -0.03 -7.89 7.91
C ALA A 123 0.08 -7.55 9.42
N VAL A 124 -0.88 -6.80 9.97
CA VAL A 124 -0.93 -6.47 11.40
C VAL A 124 -1.13 -7.72 12.25
N TYR A 125 -2.08 -8.59 11.87
CA TYR A 125 -2.31 -9.85 12.59
C TYR A 125 -1.04 -10.69 12.60
N CYS A 126 -0.43 -10.88 11.44
CA CYS A 126 0.77 -11.70 11.33
C CYS A 126 1.95 -11.14 12.11
N SER A 127 2.17 -9.83 12.02
CA SER A 127 3.24 -9.17 12.77
C SER A 127 3.08 -9.40 14.27
N ARG A 128 1.83 -9.39 14.76
CA ARG A 128 1.51 -9.51 16.18
C ARG A 128 1.55 -10.94 16.70
N TYR A 129 1.08 -11.90 15.92
CA TYR A 129 0.83 -13.27 16.40
C TYR A 129 1.73 -14.34 15.79
N LYS A 130 2.41 -14.06 14.66
CA LYS A 130 3.26 -15.02 13.94
C LYS A 130 4.71 -14.56 13.83
N GLY A 131 5.01 -13.31 14.20
CA GLY A 131 6.37 -12.74 14.17
C GLY A 131 6.86 -12.38 12.76
N ASP A 132 5.96 -12.35 11.77
CA ASP A 132 6.24 -12.08 10.36
C ASP A 132 5.19 -11.11 9.81
N THR A 133 5.57 -10.13 8.96
CA THR A 133 4.60 -9.19 8.35
C THR A 133 4.05 -9.68 7.01
N ASP A 134 4.72 -10.64 6.37
CA ASP A 134 4.32 -11.20 5.08
C ASP A 134 3.71 -12.59 5.25
N CYS A 135 2.39 -12.61 5.13
CA CYS A 135 1.59 -13.79 5.36
C CYS A 135 0.94 -14.34 4.10
N SER A 136 1.47 -13.97 2.93
CA SER A 136 0.94 -14.41 1.63
C SER A 136 0.84 -15.94 1.49
N ILE A 137 1.75 -16.70 2.10
CA ILE A 137 1.73 -18.18 2.15
C ILE A 137 0.56 -18.72 2.98
N LEU A 138 0.10 -17.94 3.97
CA LEU A 138 -0.83 -18.38 5.01
C LEU A 138 -2.26 -17.86 4.81
N LYS A 139 -2.50 -17.01 3.79
CA LYS A 139 -3.84 -16.42 3.50
C LYS A 139 -4.94 -17.47 3.34
N LYS A 140 -4.63 -18.67 2.83
CA LYS A 140 -5.58 -19.80 2.72
C LYS A 140 -5.86 -20.51 4.06
N TYR A 141 -4.97 -20.39 5.04
CA TYR A 141 -5.04 -21.10 6.31
C TYR A 141 -5.60 -20.21 7.44
N PHE A 142 -5.36 -18.89 7.41
CA PHE A 142 -5.80 -17.98 8.48
C PHE A 142 -7.29 -17.75 8.58
N VAL A 143 -8.02 -17.79 7.46
CA VAL A 143 -9.49 -17.58 7.48
C VAL A 143 -10.19 -18.67 8.31
N GLN A 144 -9.50 -19.78 8.60
CA GLN A 144 -9.98 -20.88 9.43
C GLN A 144 -9.51 -20.79 10.89
N GLU A 145 -8.56 -19.90 11.22
CA GLU A 145 -8.12 -19.69 12.60
C GLU A 145 -9.16 -18.87 13.38
N ALA A 146 -9.64 -19.42 14.50
CA ALA A 146 -10.59 -18.74 15.37
C ALA A 146 -10.05 -17.39 15.89
N ASP A 147 -8.75 -17.31 16.13
CA ASP A 147 -8.08 -16.10 16.62
C ASP A 147 -8.07 -14.99 15.57
N TYR A 148 -7.80 -15.33 14.29
CA TYR A 148 -7.85 -14.38 13.19
C TYR A 148 -9.27 -13.83 12.98
N MET A 149 -10.28 -14.71 12.98
CA MET A 149 -11.69 -14.29 12.85
C MET A 149 -12.17 -13.44 14.03
N SER A 150 -11.67 -13.71 15.23
CA SER A 150 -11.96 -12.91 16.42
C SER A 150 -11.27 -11.54 16.36
N PHE A 151 -10.02 -11.50 15.89
CA PHE A 151 -9.29 -10.26 15.64
C PHE A 151 -10.04 -9.37 14.63
N ARG A 152 -10.44 -9.93 13.47
CA ARG A 152 -11.19 -9.21 12.43
C ARG A 152 -12.50 -8.63 12.95
N ARG A 153 -13.31 -9.45 13.64
CA ARG A 153 -14.55 -8.98 14.28
C ARG A 153 -14.32 -7.83 15.25
N SER A 154 -13.26 -7.90 16.06
CA SER A 154 -12.91 -6.80 16.98
C SER A 154 -12.53 -5.51 16.24
N GLN A 155 -11.83 -5.60 15.10
CA GLN A 155 -11.52 -4.41 14.28
C GLN A 155 -12.80 -3.79 13.69
N ASP A 156 -13.71 -4.63 13.17
CA ASP A 156 -14.98 -4.17 12.59
C ASP A 156 -15.87 -3.49 13.63
N GLU A 157 -15.97 -4.05 14.84
CA GLU A 157 -16.70 -3.46 15.96
C GLU A 157 -16.14 -2.10 16.36
N ARG A 158 -14.81 -2.00 16.51
CA ARG A 158 -14.13 -0.72 16.84
C ARG A 158 -14.36 0.33 15.75
N GLN A 159 -14.29 -0.07 14.49
CA GLN A 159 -14.57 0.80 13.36
C GLN A 159 -16.00 1.34 13.42
N LYS A 160 -16.97 0.45 13.64
CA LYS A 160 -18.39 0.82 13.76
C LYS A 160 -18.62 1.82 14.89
N ILE A 161 -18.14 1.51 16.10
CA ILE A 161 -18.28 2.39 17.28
C ILE A 161 -17.67 3.76 17.02
N TYR A 162 -16.47 3.82 16.43
CA TYR A 162 -15.79 5.08 16.17
C TYR A 162 -16.55 5.94 15.16
N ARG A 163 -17.07 5.33 14.08
CA ARG A 163 -17.87 6.04 13.07
C ARG A 163 -19.21 6.55 13.64
N GLU A 164 -19.89 5.75 14.45
CA GLU A 164 -21.16 6.13 15.10
C GLU A 164 -20.98 7.28 16.12
N ARG A 165 -19.87 7.27 16.87
CA ARG A 165 -19.53 8.35 17.81
C ARG A 165 -19.16 9.66 17.12
N ARG A 166 -18.51 9.60 15.95
CA ARG A 166 -18.21 10.79 15.15
C ARG A 166 -19.48 11.46 14.60
N ILE A 167 -20.51 10.67 14.28
CA ILE A 167 -21.80 11.20 13.77
C ILE A 167 -22.67 11.78 14.90
N SER A 168 -22.61 11.21 16.11
CA SER A 168 -23.40 11.68 17.26
C SER A 168 -22.81 12.90 17.98
N GLY A 169 -21.52 13.18 17.82
CA GLY A 169 -20.86 14.40 18.35
C GLY A 169 -21.01 15.66 17.48
N HIS A 170 -21.89 15.65 16.47
CA HIS A 170 -22.22 16.82 15.63
C HIS A 170 -23.71 17.21 15.75
N ARG A 171 -24.36 16.87 16.88
CA ARG A 171 -25.71 17.34 17.21
C ARG A 171 -25.69 18.26 18.42
#